data_AF-A0A9E5WGH2-F1
#
_entry.id   AF-A0A9E5WGH2-F1
#
_cell.length_a   1.000
_cell.length_b   1.000
_cell.length_c   1.000
_cell.angle_alpha   90.00
_cell.angle_beta   90.00
_cell.angle_gamma   90.00
#
_symmetry.space_group_name_H-M   'P 1'
#
loop_
_entity.id
_entity.type
_entity.pdbx_description
1 polymer ?
#
loop_
_entity_poly.entity_id
_entity_poly.type
_entity_poly.pdbx_seq_one_letter_code
_entity_poly.pdbx_strand_id
1 'polypeptide(L)'
;MKYEKAVTCLKKDRVALLTFYDFPAEHWKHIRTTNPTSQRCHRIACRSMIESTFATVRHRTRRTKGCLKRSTARVMVFKLIKEAEKRWLRPRGKNQLPKVIQGITFTGGLEAIETQNKDAA
;
A
#
# COMPACT_ATOMS: atom_id res chain seq x y z
N MET A 1 12.64 20.20 -19.36
CA MET A 1 12.24 20.03 -17.93
C MET A 1 13.26 19.13 -17.23
N LYS A 2 13.59 19.34 -15.95
CA LYS A 2 14.70 18.62 -15.27
C LYS A 2 14.49 17.09 -15.14
N TYR A 3 13.26 16.58 -15.30
CA TYR A 3 12.94 15.15 -15.13
C TYR A 3 11.92 14.62 -16.15
N GLU A 4 12.21 14.72 -17.45
CA GLU A 4 11.28 14.29 -18.50
C GLU A 4 10.93 12.80 -18.46
N LYS A 5 11.90 11.92 -18.16
CA LYS A 5 11.65 10.47 -18.05
C LYS A 5 10.66 10.12 -16.94
N ALA A 6 10.73 10.80 -15.80
CA ALA A 6 9.81 10.57 -14.68
C ALA A 6 8.38 11.00 -15.01
N VAL A 7 8.23 12.16 -15.68
CA VAL A 7 6.91 12.66 -16.12
C VAL A 7 6.28 11.70 -17.13
N THR A 8 7.07 11.13 -18.04
CA THR A 8 6.55 10.16 -19.01
C THR A 8 6.09 8.86 -18.33
N CYS A 9 6.79 8.35 -17.31
CA CYS A 9 6.32 7.18 -16.54
C CYS A 9 5.01 7.49 -15.79
N LEU A 10 4.92 8.65 -15.12
CA LEU A 10 3.69 9.04 -14.41
C LEU A 10 2.49 9.21 -15.34
N LYS A 11 2.70 9.71 -16.56
CA LYS A 11 1.63 9.82 -17.56
C LYS A 11 1.16 8.44 -18.06
N LYS A 12 2.08 7.51 -18.28
CA LYS A 12 1.76 6.14 -18.72
C LYS A 12 0.95 5.37 -17.66
N ASP A 13 1.39 5.43 -16.40
CA ASP A 13 0.80 4.66 -15.31
C ASP A 13 -0.33 5.39 -14.57
N ARG A 14 -0.83 6.50 -15.12
CA ARG A 14 -1.83 7.37 -14.48
C ARG A 14 -3.06 6.60 -14.00
N VAL A 15 -3.58 5.68 -14.81
CA VAL A 15 -4.78 4.91 -14.46
C VAL A 15 -4.49 4.01 -13.25
N ALA A 16 -3.42 3.21 -13.31
CA ALA A 16 -3.01 2.33 -12.21
C ALA A 16 -2.66 3.09 -10.92
N LEU A 17 -2.14 4.32 -11.03
CA LEU A 17 -1.84 5.18 -9.89
C LEU A 17 -3.08 5.82 -9.25
N LEU A 18 -4.22 5.86 -9.94
CA LEU A 18 -5.45 6.51 -9.46
C LEU A 18 -6.53 5.53 -9.01
N THR A 19 -6.40 4.22 -9.28
CA THR A 19 -7.34 3.18 -8.83
C THR A 19 -7.50 3.11 -7.31
N PHE A 20 -6.61 3.73 -6.53
CA PHE A 20 -6.78 3.79 -5.08
C PHE A 20 -7.97 4.65 -4.63
N TYR A 21 -8.43 5.58 -5.46
CA TYR A 21 -9.57 6.45 -5.15
C TYR A 21 -10.91 5.71 -5.21
N ASP A 22 -10.92 4.52 -5.83
CA ASP A 22 -12.08 3.62 -5.91
C ASP A 22 -12.31 2.86 -4.60
N PHE A 23 -11.43 3.02 -3.61
CA PHE A 23 -11.56 2.43 -2.28
C PHE A 23 -12.00 3.47 -1.23
N PRO A 24 -12.63 3.04 -0.12
CA PRO A 24 -13.08 3.95 0.95
C PRO A 24 -11.94 4.80 1.52
N ALA A 25 -12.25 6.05 1.89
CA ALA A 25 -11.26 7.00 2.40
C ALA A 25 -10.49 6.50 3.64
N GLU A 26 -11.14 5.70 4.49
CA GLU A 26 -10.53 5.11 5.68
C GLU A 26 -9.35 4.18 5.37
N HIS A 27 -9.39 3.52 4.20
CA HIS A 27 -8.36 2.58 3.76
C HIS A 27 -7.17 3.26 3.10
N TRP A 28 -7.32 4.53 2.65
CA TRP A 28 -6.26 5.22 1.91
C TRP A 28 -4.95 5.35 2.70
N LYS A 29 -5.00 5.40 4.03
CA LYS A 29 -3.78 5.48 4.86
C LYS A 29 -2.92 4.21 4.72
N HIS A 30 -3.56 3.06 4.57
CA HIS A 30 -2.89 1.76 4.38
C HIS A 30 -2.45 1.55 2.94
N ILE A 31 -3.18 2.10 1.98
CA ILE A 31 -2.87 1.96 0.54
C ILE A 31 -1.75 2.94 0.11
N ARG A 32 -1.83 4.21 0.54
CA ARG A 32 -0.87 5.28 0.18
C ARG A 32 0.52 5.09 0.77
N THR A 33 0.69 4.28 1.81
CA THR A 33 2.02 4.02 2.39
C THR A 33 2.94 3.23 1.45
N THR A 34 2.41 2.66 0.37
CA THR A 34 3.16 1.92 -0.68
C THR A 34 3.63 2.81 -1.83
N ASN A 35 3.12 4.05 -1.96
CA ASN A 35 3.44 4.94 -3.08
C ASN A 35 4.22 6.17 -2.57
N PRO A 36 5.56 6.19 -2.69
CA PRO A 36 6.39 7.24 -2.11
C PRO A 36 6.39 8.48 -3.01
N THR A 37 5.32 9.26 -3.04
CA THR A 37 5.32 10.53 -3.80
C THR A 37 4.69 11.74 -3.12
N SER A 38 4.06 11.63 -1.95
CA SER A 38 3.61 12.84 -1.26
C SER A 38 3.79 12.76 0.25
N GLN A 39 4.65 13.65 0.72
CA GLN A 39 4.82 14.10 2.10
C GLN A 39 5.64 13.19 3.02
N ARG A 40 6.94 13.46 2.99
CA ARG A 40 7.83 13.66 4.14
C ARG A 40 7.13 13.50 5.52
N CYS A 41 6.96 12.25 5.98
CA CYS A 41 6.67 11.97 7.38
C CYS A 41 7.95 12.20 8.19
N HIS A 42 8.07 13.39 8.79
CA HIS A 42 9.23 13.80 9.58
C HIS A 42 9.28 13.26 11.02
N ARG A 43 8.45 12.28 11.38
CA ARG A 43 8.56 11.64 12.69
C ARG A 43 8.07 10.20 12.65
N ILE A 44 9.05 9.30 12.71
CA ILE A 44 8.96 7.93 13.23
C ILE A 44 7.83 7.08 12.59
N ALA A 45 8.20 6.30 11.56
CA ALA A 45 7.48 5.11 11.09
C ALA A 45 6.17 5.28 10.28
N CYS A 46 6.15 6.16 9.28
CA CYS A 46 5.25 5.99 8.13
C CYS A 46 5.89 5.06 7.10
N ARG A 47 6.10 3.79 7.47
CA ARG A 47 6.63 2.75 6.58
C ARG A 47 5.48 1.80 6.25
N SER A 48 5.23 1.52 4.97
CA SER A 48 4.23 0.51 4.61
C SER A 48 4.49 -0.80 5.33
N MET A 49 3.41 -1.53 5.61
CA MET A 49 3.47 -2.86 6.20
C MET A 49 4.37 -3.80 5.38
N ILE A 50 4.33 -3.64 4.05
CA ILE A 50 5.08 -4.44 3.08
C ILE A 50 6.54 -3.99 2.97
N GLU A 51 6.83 -2.69 2.85
CA GLU A 51 8.23 -2.26 2.70
C GLU A 51 9.02 -2.40 4.00
N SER A 52 8.37 -2.26 5.16
CA SER A 52 9.02 -2.43 6.47
C SER A 52 9.48 -3.87 6.74
N THR A 53 8.71 -4.86 6.30
CA THR A 53 9.05 -6.29 6.41
C THR A 53 10.20 -6.66 5.49
N PHE A 54 10.07 -6.33 4.21
CA PHE A 54 11.10 -6.67 3.21
C PHE A 54 12.40 -5.90 3.39
N ALA A 55 12.37 -4.72 4.00
CA ALA A 55 13.60 -4.01 4.32
C ALA A 55 14.48 -4.74 5.33
N THR A 56 13.87 -5.35 6.36
CA THR A 56 14.62 -6.14 7.36
C THR A 56 15.23 -7.38 6.71
N VAL A 57 14.46 -8.03 5.83
CA VAL A 57 14.94 -9.18 5.03
C VAL A 57 16.11 -8.74 4.14
N ARG A 58 15.96 -7.70 3.33
CA ARG A 58 17.02 -7.17 2.45
C ARG A 58 18.28 -6.79 3.23
N HIS A 59 18.12 -6.14 4.38
CA HIS A 59 19.24 -5.76 5.24
C HIS A 59 20.00 -7.00 5.72
N ARG A 60 19.29 -8.04 6.18
CA ARG A 60 19.91 -9.30 6.63
C ARG A 60 20.51 -10.07 5.46
N THR A 61 19.84 -10.17 4.33
CA THR A 61 20.34 -10.82 3.11
C THR A 61 21.62 -10.17 2.59
N ARG A 62 21.74 -8.84 2.65
CA ARG A 62 22.99 -8.14 2.27
C ARG A 62 24.15 -8.51 3.20
N ARG A 63 23.89 -8.70 4.50
CA ARG A 63 24.92 -9.07 5.49
C ARG A 63 25.30 -10.54 5.45
N THR A 64 24.40 -11.41 5.03
CA THR A 64 24.60 -12.87 4.96
C THR A 64 24.93 -13.39 3.56
N LYS A 65 25.20 -12.48 2.61
CA LYS A 65 25.52 -12.81 1.22
C LYS A 65 26.77 -13.70 1.16
N GLY A 66 26.64 -14.89 0.58
CA GLY A 66 27.74 -15.84 0.39
C GLY A 66 27.98 -16.82 1.56
N CYS A 67 27.35 -16.63 2.72
CA CYS A 67 27.60 -17.46 3.90
C CYS A 67 26.54 -18.56 4.13
N LEU A 68 25.39 -18.50 3.45
CA LEU A 68 24.24 -19.37 3.72
C LEU A 68 23.96 -20.32 2.57
N LYS A 69 23.68 -21.59 2.91
CA LYS A 69 23.03 -22.55 2.00
C LYS A 69 21.59 -22.11 1.71
N ARG A 70 21.05 -22.47 0.54
CA ARG A 70 19.70 -22.05 0.10
C ARG A 70 18.60 -22.43 1.09
N SER A 71 18.69 -23.61 1.71
CA SER A 71 17.74 -24.07 2.73
C SER A 71 17.74 -23.17 3.98
N THR A 72 18.93 -22.84 4.50
CA THR A 72 19.09 -21.93 5.64
C THR A 72 18.61 -20.51 5.33
N ALA A 73 18.88 -20.02 4.11
CA ALA A 73 18.41 -18.72 3.67
C ALA A 73 16.87 -18.65 3.65
N ARG A 74 16.19 -19.71 3.18
CA ARG A 74 14.73 -19.79 3.20
C ARG A 74 14.17 -19.72 4.63
N VAL A 75 14.74 -20.50 5.56
CA VAL A 75 14.33 -20.48 6.97
C VAL A 75 14.58 -19.11 7.61
N MET A 76 15.71 -18.47 7.30
CA MET A 76 16.03 -17.12 7.76
C MET A 76 14.96 -16.13 7.30
N VAL A 77 14.62 -16.10 6.00
CA VAL A 77 13.59 -15.20 5.48
C VAL A 77 12.24 -15.46 6.13
N PHE A 78 11.83 -16.72 6.26
CA PHE A 78 10.59 -17.10 6.92
C PHE A 78 10.52 -16.59 8.38
N LYS A 79 11.57 -16.83 9.16
CA LYS A 79 11.64 -16.36 10.55
C LYS A 79 11.59 -14.83 10.63
N LEU A 80 12.32 -14.12 9.77
CA LEU A 80 12.32 -12.65 9.74
C LEU A 80 10.94 -12.08 9.41
N ILE A 81 10.20 -12.70 8.48
CA ILE A 81 8.84 -12.28 8.14
C ILE A 81 7.91 -12.55 9.33
N LYS A 82 8.00 -13.72 9.96
CA LYS A 82 7.19 -14.07 11.15
C LYS A 82 7.42 -13.13 12.33
N GLU A 83 8.66 -12.68 12.55
CA GLU A 83 8.95 -11.67 13.58
C GLU A 83 8.43 -10.28 13.21
N ALA A 84 8.42 -9.95 11.92
CA ALA A 84 7.91 -8.67 11.44
C ALA A 84 6.36 -8.61 11.47
N GLU A 85 5.68 -9.74 11.27
CA GLU A 85 4.22 -9.89 11.37
C GLU A 85 3.66 -9.38 12.70
N LYS A 86 4.37 -9.64 13.81
CA LYS A 86 3.97 -9.20 15.16
C LYS A 86 3.83 -7.68 15.29
N ARG A 87 4.46 -6.91 14.41
CA ARG A 87 4.47 -5.43 14.42
C ARG A 87 3.51 -4.81 13.40
N TRP A 88 2.73 -5.62 12.68
CA TRP A 88 1.83 -5.11 11.66
C TRP A 88 0.67 -4.33 12.25
N LEU A 89 0.45 -3.15 11.69
CA LEU A 89 -0.72 -2.35 12.01
C LEU A 89 -1.96 -3.06 11.46
N ARG A 90 -2.98 -3.21 12.31
CA ARG A 90 -4.27 -3.73 11.87
C ARG A 90 -4.88 -2.79 10.81
N PRO A 91 -5.56 -3.33 9.79
CA PRO A 91 -6.32 -2.51 8.84
C PRO A 91 -7.34 -1.65 9.60
N ARG A 92 -7.38 -0.35 9.30
CA ARG A 92 -8.44 0.54 9.80
C ARG A 92 -9.64 0.43 8.86
N GLY A 93 -10.84 0.66 9.38
CA GLY A 93 -12.05 0.67 8.55
C GLY A 93 -12.54 -0.71 8.13
N LYS A 94 -12.36 -1.76 8.96
CA LYS A 94 -12.83 -3.12 8.66
C LYS A 94 -14.33 -3.18 8.32
N ASN A 95 -15.11 -2.24 8.84
CA ASN A 95 -16.55 -2.13 8.63
C ASN A 95 -16.90 -1.84 7.16
N GLN A 96 -15.95 -1.32 6.37
CA GLN A 96 -16.14 -1.03 4.94
C GLN A 96 -15.70 -2.19 4.03
N LEU A 97 -15.03 -3.22 4.57
CA LEU A 97 -14.61 -4.40 3.78
C LEU A 97 -15.80 -5.14 3.13
N PRO A 98 -16.96 -5.34 3.80
CA PRO A 98 -18.12 -5.97 3.17
C PRO A 98 -18.62 -5.20 1.95
N LYS A 99 -18.60 -3.85 2.01
CA LYS A 99 -19.04 -2.97 0.92
C LYS A 99 -18.11 -3.05 -0.30
N VAL A 100 -16.81 -3.20 -0.06
CA VAL A 100 -15.82 -3.43 -1.12
C VAL A 100 -16.01 -4.82 -1.76
N ILE A 101 -16.30 -5.85 -0.97
CA ILE A 101 -16.56 -7.22 -1.49
C ILE A 101 -17.85 -7.25 -2.33
N GLN A 102 -18.86 -6.46 -1.95
CA GLN A 102 -20.11 -6.30 -2.71
C GLN A 102 -19.94 -5.51 -4.01
N GLY A 103 -18.76 -4.93 -4.27
CA GLY A 103 -18.49 -4.21 -5.52
C GLY A 103 -19.11 -2.83 -5.60
N ILE A 104 -19.48 -2.21 -4.47
CA ILE A 104 -20.01 -0.84 -4.44
C ILE A 104 -18.91 0.12 -4.93
N THR A 105 -19.26 0.99 -5.88
CA THR A 105 -18.33 1.98 -6.41
C THR A 105 -18.16 3.13 -5.41
N PHE A 106 -16.92 3.44 -5.06
CA PHE A 106 -16.60 4.62 -4.26
C PHE A 106 -16.03 5.69 -5.17
N THR A 107 -16.63 6.88 -5.18
CA THR A 107 -16.07 8.04 -5.88
C THR A 107 -15.37 8.94 -4.88
N GLY A 108 -14.05 8.98 -4.92
CA GLY A 108 -13.28 9.82 -3.99
C GLY A 108 -13.43 9.38 -2.53
N GLY A 109 -13.64 8.08 -2.28
CA GLY A 109 -13.65 7.49 -0.94
C GLY A 109 -14.96 7.64 -0.16
N LEU A 110 -16.01 8.19 -0.78
CA LEU A 110 -17.39 8.15 -0.32
C LEU A 110 -18.18 7.13 -1.15
N GLU A 111 -19.16 6.48 -0.52
CA GLU A 111 -20.10 5.62 -1.23
C GLU A 111 -20.83 6.45 -2.28
N ALA A 112 -20.76 6.04 -3.54
CA ALA A 112 -21.63 6.59 -4.56
C ALA A 112 -23.03 6.03 -4.31
N ILE A 113 -23.75 6.64 -3.37
CA ILE A 113 -25.21 6.49 -3.32
C ILE A 113 -25.67 7.14 -4.61
N GLU A 114 -26.10 6.34 -5.60
CA GLU A 114 -26.89 6.85 -6.71
C GLU A 114 -28.03 7.63 -6.09
N THR A 115 -27.93 8.95 -6.11
CA THR A 115 -29.06 9.81 -5.86
C THR A 115 -29.91 9.69 -7.11
N GLN A 116 -30.71 8.63 -7.17
CA GLN A 116 -31.94 8.55 -7.97
C GLN A 116 -32.89 9.61 -7.40
N ASN A 117 -32.52 10.88 -7.57
CA ASN A 117 -33.42 12.00 -7.34
C ASN A 117 -32.93 13.20 -8.16
N LYS A 118 -33.26 13.17 -9.45
CA LYS A 118 -33.57 14.39 -10.20
C LYS A 118 -35.06 14.37 -10.53
N ASP A 119 -35.90 14.39 -9.50
CA ASP A 119 -37.19 15.06 -9.63
C ASP A 119 -36.92 16.57 -9.61
N ALA A 120 -37.02 17.23 -10.77
CA ALA A 120 -37.25 18.67 -10.85
C ALA A 120 -37.80 19.05 -12.22
N ALA A 121 -39.12 19.32 -12.20
CA ALA A 121 -39.90 20.28 -12.99
C ALA A 121 -40.09 20.05 -14.50
#